data_AF-A0A9Q3I7Y0-F1
#
_entry.id   AF-A0A9Q3I7Y0-F1
#
_cell.length_a   1.000
_cell.length_b   1.000
_cell.length_c   1.000
_cell.angle_alpha   90.00
_cell.angle_beta   90.00
_cell.angle_gamma   90.00
#
_symmetry.space_group_name_H-M   'P 1'
#
loop_
_entity.id
_entity.type
_entity.pdbx_description
1 polymer ?
#
loop_
_entity_poly.entity_id
_entity_poly.type
_entity_poly.pdbx_seq_one_letter_code
_entity_poly.pdbx_strand_id
1 'polypeptide(L)'
;MDLPPLSFHASLEEQWDEEEELEEIETVPKVVPSAYHHFLDVFSNVTGEKIPPHHACDHHIELEGLLPPVGVIYYLSKHESETLRA
;
A
#
# COMPACT_ATOMS: atom_id res chain seq x y z
N MET A 1 6.66 27.92 -25.95
CA MET A 1 7.16 27.76 -24.57
C MET A 1 6.69 26.39 -24.13
N ASP A 2 7.41 25.35 -24.58
CA ASP A 2 7.11 23.97 -24.21
C ASP A 2 7.71 23.71 -22.83
N LEU A 3 6.86 23.37 -21.86
CA LEU A 3 7.30 22.93 -20.54
C LEU A 3 7.93 21.53 -20.68
N PRO A 4 9.08 21.25 -20.03
CA PRO A 4 9.64 19.90 -20.06
C PRO A 4 8.72 18.95 -19.28
N PRO A 5 8.63 17.66 -19.69
CA PRO A 5 7.93 16.66 -18.90
C PRO A 5 8.62 16.56 -17.54
N LEU A 6 7.83 16.65 -16.47
CA LEU A 6 8.28 16.31 -15.13
C LEU A 6 8.69 14.84 -15.16
N SER A 7 9.99 14.56 -15.25
CA SER A 7 10.52 13.24 -14.93
C SER A 7 10.28 13.06 -13.43
N PHE A 8 9.17 12.41 -13.11
CA PHE A 8 8.94 11.89 -11.77
C PHE A 8 10.17 11.07 -11.39
N HIS A 9 10.73 11.40 -10.23
CA HIS A 9 12.04 10.97 -9.75
C HIS A 9 12.08 9.44 -9.59
N ALA A 10 12.33 8.70 -10.67
CA ALA A 10 12.56 7.26 -10.63
C ALA A 10 13.99 6.96 -10.12
N SER A 11 14.30 7.41 -8.90
CA SER A 11 15.66 7.30 -8.35
C SER A 11 15.72 7.16 -6.83
N LEU A 12 14.67 6.65 -6.18
CA LEU A 12 14.69 6.45 -4.72
C LEU A 12 13.88 5.25 -4.22
N GLU A 13 13.67 4.22 -5.05
CA GLU A 13 12.79 3.06 -4.70
C GLU A 13 13.41 1.69 -5.04
N GLU A 14 14.73 1.53 -5.00
CA GLU A 14 15.39 0.20 -5.03
C GLU A 14 16.42 0.05 -3.90
N GLN A 15 16.09 0.59 -2.73
CA GLN A 15 16.92 0.55 -1.52
C GLN A 15 16.06 0.24 -0.29
N TRP A 16 15.01 -0.56 -0.49
CA TRP A 16 14.36 -1.36 0.55
C TRP A 16 14.75 -2.81 0.20
N ASP A 17 16.03 -3.12 0.35
CA ASP A 17 16.69 -3.78 1.50
C ASP A 17 16.40 -5.30 1.51
N GLU A 18 17.10 -6.02 0.62
CA GLU A 18 17.20 -7.49 0.59
C GLU A 18 17.52 -8.09 1.98
N GLU A 19 18.14 -7.29 2.86
CA GLU A 19 18.48 -7.62 4.24
C GLU A 19 17.23 -7.78 5.14
N GLU A 20 16.20 -6.94 4.95
CA GLU A 20 14.93 -7.01 5.68
C GLU A 20 14.12 -8.25 5.27
N GLU A 21 14.09 -8.56 3.98
CA GLU A 21 13.44 -9.76 3.47
C GLU A 21 14.11 -11.05 4.02
N LEU A 22 15.44 -11.07 4.13
CA LEU A 22 16.17 -12.18 4.74
C LEU A 22 15.87 -12.33 6.24
N GLU A 23 15.73 -11.22 6.96
CA GLU A 23 15.35 -11.22 8.38
C GLU A 23 13.92 -11.76 8.59
N GLU A 24 12.97 -11.40 7.72
CA GLU A 24 11.60 -11.94 7.75
C GLU A 24 11.55 -13.45 7.50
N ILE A 25 12.29 -13.94 6.50
CA ILE A 25 12.35 -15.37 6.17
C ILE A 25 12.82 -16.18 7.38
N GLU A 26 13.73 -15.65 8.20
CA GLU A 26 14.20 -16.33 9.41
C GLU A 26 13.21 -16.22 10.58
N THR A 27 12.56 -15.07 10.76
CA THR A 27 11.79 -14.74 11.98
C THR A 27 10.35 -15.21 11.93
N VAL A 28 9.67 -15.09 10.78
CA VAL A 28 8.24 -15.40 10.63
C VAL A 28 7.88 -16.85 10.99
N PRO A 29 8.63 -17.88 10.55
CA PRO A 29 8.32 -19.28 10.89
C PRO A 29 8.44 -19.60 12.40
N LYS A 30 9.20 -18.80 13.15
CA LYS A 30 9.40 -18.97 14.60
C LYS A 30 8.19 -18.45 15.41
N VAL A 31 7.45 -17.48 14.89
CA VAL A 31 6.30 -16.86 15.55
C VAL A 31 4.98 -17.51 15.10
N VAL A 32 4.91 -17.91 13.83
CA VAL A 32 3.70 -18.51 13.26
C VAL A 32 3.54 -19.97 13.71
N PRO A 33 2.37 -20.37 14.24
CA PRO A 33 2.12 -21.77 14.59
C PRO A 33 2.29 -22.71 13.40
N SER A 34 2.80 -23.92 13.64
CA SER A 34 3.11 -24.90 12.59
C SER A 34 1.93 -25.26 11.68
N ALA A 35 0.70 -25.21 12.19
CA ALA A 35 -0.51 -25.42 11.41
C ALA A 35 -0.65 -24.45 10.22
N TYR A 36 -0.06 -23.25 10.33
CA TYR A 36 -0.13 -22.18 9.34
C TYR A 36 1.15 -22.01 8.53
N HIS A 37 2.13 -22.91 8.67
CA HIS A 37 3.39 -22.82 7.90
C HIS A 37 3.20 -22.94 6.38
N HIS A 38 2.04 -23.43 5.93
CA HIS A 38 1.66 -23.44 4.51
C HIS A 38 1.27 -22.05 3.98
N PHE A 39 1.09 -21.05 4.85
CA PHE A 39 0.67 -19.68 4.54
C PHE A 39 1.72 -18.66 4.99
N LEU A 40 2.99 -19.04 5.11
CA LEU A 40 4.06 -18.14 5.58
C LEU A 40 4.21 -16.90 4.69
N ASP A 41 3.88 -17.03 3.41
CA ASP A 41 3.82 -15.95 2.43
C ASP A 41 2.86 -14.83 2.85
N VAL A 42 1.72 -15.16 3.48
CA VAL A 42 0.74 -14.18 3.96
C VAL A 42 1.23 -13.38 5.18
N PHE A 43 2.25 -13.88 5.88
CA PHE A 43 2.80 -13.24 7.08
C PHE A 43 4.05 -12.38 6.80
N SER A 44 4.46 -12.21 5.54
CA SER A 44 5.56 -11.29 5.19
C SER A 44 5.07 -9.85 5.14
N ASN A 45 5.75 -8.95 5.84
CA ASN A 45 5.46 -7.52 5.82
C ASN A 45 5.81 -6.94 4.45
N VAL A 46 6.96 -7.33 3.87
CA VAL A 46 7.37 -6.93 2.51
C VAL A 46 6.30 -7.24 1.46
N THR A 47 5.64 -8.40 1.56
CA THR A 47 4.54 -8.73 0.62
C THR A 47 3.24 -8.01 0.96
N GLY A 48 2.97 -7.76 2.26
CA GLY A 48 1.77 -7.08 2.72
C GLY A 48 1.69 -5.59 2.35
N GLU A 49 2.84 -4.94 2.19
CA GLU A 49 2.91 -3.55 1.70
C GLU A 49 2.58 -3.42 0.21
N LYS A 50 2.66 -4.52 -0.55
CA LYS A 50 2.40 -4.53 -2.00
C LYS A 50 0.91 -4.73 -2.24
N ILE A 51 0.36 -3.93 -3.15
CA ILE A 51 -1.02 -4.10 -3.59
C ILE A 51 -1.14 -5.46 -4.31
N PRO A 52 -2.11 -6.31 -3.96
CA PRO A 52 -2.32 -7.57 -4.66
C PRO A 52 -2.68 -7.32 -6.13
N PRO A 53 -2.39 -8.27 -7.04
CA PRO A 53 -2.78 -8.14 -8.43
C PRO A 53 -4.29 -7.94 -8.58
N HIS A 54 -4.70 -7.16 -9.57
CA HIS A 54 -6.11 -7.01 -9.90
C HIS A 54 -6.78 -8.35 -10.19
N HIS A 55 -7.95 -8.58 -9.61
CA HIS A 55 -8.72 -9.80 -9.79
C HIS A 55 -9.99 -9.54 -10.63
N ALA A 56 -10.51 -10.61 -11.25
CA ALA A 56 -11.78 -10.55 -11.99
C ALA A 56 -12.99 -10.19 -11.11
N CYS A 57 -12.83 -10.30 -9.79
CA CYS A 57 -13.84 -9.99 -8.78
C CYS A 57 -13.66 -8.59 -8.17
N ASP A 58 -12.72 -7.79 -8.67
CA ASP A 58 -12.55 -6.41 -8.21
C ASP A 58 -13.86 -5.64 -8.41
N HIS A 59 -14.22 -4.82 -7.42
CA HIS A 59 -15.48 -4.09 -7.47
C HIS A 59 -15.43 -3.03 -8.58
N HIS A 60 -16.18 -3.25 -9.66
CA HIS A 60 -16.31 -2.28 -10.73
C HIS A 60 -17.18 -1.11 -10.28
N ILE A 61 -16.63 0.10 -10.34
CA ILE A 61 -17.37 1.33 -10.10
C ILE A 61 -18.00 1.77 -11.42
N GLU A 62 -19.32 1.66 -11.52
CA GLU A 62 -20.08 2.21 -12.64
C GLU A 62 -20.05 3.75 -12.56
N LEU A 63 -19.60 4.40 -13.64
CA LEU A 63 -19.41 5.84 -13.67
C LEU A 63 -20.66 6.57 -14.17
N GLU A 64 -21.17 7.51 -13.37
CA GLU A 64 -22.19 8.47 -13.79
C GLU A 64 -21.52 9.74 -14.34
N GLY A 65 -21.13 9.71 -15.62
CA GLY A 65 -20.46 10.83 -16.30
C GLY A 65 -18.94 10.77 -16.29
N LEU A 66 -18.28 11.81 -16.83
CA LEU A 66 -16.83 11.82 -17.07
C LEU A 66 -16.00 12.43 -15.95
N LEU A 67 -16.62 13.19 -15.03
CA LEU A 67 -15.92 13.94 -14.00
C LEU A 67 -16.49 13.63 -12.61
N PRO A 68 -15.64 13.31 -11.62
CA PRO A 68 -16.10 13.13 -10.26
C PRO A 68 -16.63 14.46 -9.69
N PRO A 69 -17.65 14.42 -8.81
CA PRO A 69 -18.12 15.62 -8.13
C PRO A 69 -17.01 16.18 -7.22
N VAL A 70 -16.60 17.42 -7.48
CA VAL A 70 -15.60 18.10 -6.66
C VAL A 70 -16.31 18.77 -5.48
N GLY A 71 -15.99 18.34 -4.25
CA GLY A 71 -16.51 18.91 -3.01
C GLY A 71 -15.42 19.62 -2.20
N VAL A 72 -15.83 20.49 -1.28
CA VAL A 72 -14.92 21.03 -0.25
C VAL A 72 -14.64 19.98 0.82
N ILE A 73 -13.41 19.92 1.31
CA ILE A 73 -13.07 19.11 2.48
C ILE A 73 -13.70 19.80 3.70
N TYR A 74 -14.50 19.05 4.47
CA TYR A 74 -15.10 19.59 5.69
C TYR A 74 -14.03 19.91 6.72
N TYR A 75 -14.23 21.00 7.46
CA TYR A 75 -13.32 21.37 8.55
C TYR A 75 -13.37 20.30 9.64
N LEU A 76 -12.21 19.70 9.91
CA LEU A 76 -12.01 18.84 11.06
C LEU A 76 -11.52 19.69 12.23
N SER A 77 -12.06 19.46 13.41
CA SER A 77 -11.49 19.98 14.66
C SER A 77 -10.11 19.39 14.91
N LYS A 78 -9.33 20.02 15.80
CA LYS A 78 -8.00 19.53 16.18
C LYS A 78 -8.04 18.08 16.68
N HIS A 79 -9.01 17.75 17.52
CA HIS A 79 -9.20 16.42 18.07
C HIS A 79 -9.49 15.38 16.98
N GLU A 80 -10.38 15.67 16.03
CA GLU A 80 -10.71 14.76 14.93
C GLU A 80 -9.51 14.54 14.00
N SER A 81 -8.78 15.62 13.68
CA SER A 81 -7.56 15.54 12.87
C SER A 81 -6.45 14.74 13.55
N GLU A 82 -6.26 14.92 14.86
CA GLU A 82 -5.30 14.12 15.65
C GLU A 82 -5.70 12.64 15.69
N THR A 83 -7.00 12.35 15.82
CA THR A 83 -7.51 10.97 15.83
C THR A 83 -7.28 10.26 14.50
N LEU A 84 -7.43 10.95 13.37
CA LEU A 84 -7.30 10.35 12.03
C LEU A 84 -5.85 10.19 11.53
N ARG A 85 -4.88 10.80 12.23
CA ARG A 85 -3.44 10.73 11.88
C ARG A 85 -2.69 9.65 12.66
N ALA A 86 -3.30 9.09 13.69
CA ALA A 86 -2.74 8.04 14.52
C ALA A 86 -2.88 6.68 13.82
#